data_AF-A0A958XW18-F1
#
_entry.id   AF-A0A958XW18-F1
#
_cell.length_a   1.000
_cell.length_b   1.000
_cell.length_c   1.000
_cell.angle_alpha   90.00
_cell.angle_beta   90.00
_cell.angle_gamma   90.00
#
_symmetry.space_group_name_H-M   'P 1'
#
loop_
_entity.id
_entity.type
_entity.pdbx_description
1 polymer ?
#
loop_
_entity_poly.entity_id
_entity_poly.type
_entity_poly.pdbx_seq_one_letter_code
_entity_poly.pdbx_strand_id
1 'polypeptide(L)'
;TDDDNYWNNVNPQQDEAATDAHWGAEMTFDYFAQVHNYTGIDGENMPLISYVHYSENWVNAQWTGNWARFGDGNGTSYSSMAALDIVAHEFGHGITQFNAGLIYQDESGALNESFSDIFGAAVEFWASPELSDWYSGEDANINGNGLRDMANPKSKGDPDTYRGQNWINGGEDNGGVHTNSGVQNYWFHLLAEGGSGSNDN
;
A
#
# COMPACT_ATOMS: atom_id res chain seq x y z
N THR A 1 17.20 0.02 -20.23
CA THR A 1 18.52 0.65 -20.05
C THR A 1 18.42 2.03 -20.62
N ASP A 2 18.98 2.99 -19.92
CA ASP A 2 19.02 4.38 -20.36
C ASP A 2 20.47 4.71 -20.76
N ASP A 3 20.61 5.42 -21.88
CA ASP A 3 21.89 5.75 -22.49
C ASP A 3 22.52 6.99 -21.85
N ASP A 4 21.75 7.83 -21.14
CA ASP A 4 22.21 9.10 -20.57
C ASP A 4 22.20 9.17 -19.03
N ASN A 5 21.56 8.22 -18.36
CA ASN A 5 21.42 8.12 -16.91
C ASN A 5 20.74 9.37 -16.30
N TYR A 6 19.78 9.93 -17.02
CA TYR A 6 19.05 11.14 -16.64
C TYR A 6 17.54 10.88 -16.56
N TRP A 7 17.12 10.38 -15.40
CA TRP A 7 15.75 9.95 -15.14
C TRP A 7 14.88 11.05 -14.52
N ASN A 8 14.71 12.17 -15.24
CA ASN A 8 13.97 13.34 -14.74
C ASN A 8 12.78 13.73 -15.63
N ASN A 9 12.31 12.79 -16.44
CA ASN A 9 11.59 13.06 -17.65
C ASN A 9 10.18 12.47 -17.59
N VAL A 10 9.21 13.29 -17.15
CA VAL A 10 7.81 13.08 -17.53
C VAL A 10 7.77 13.05 -19.05
N ASN A 11 7.58 11.87 -19.62
CA ASN A 11 7.73 11.64 -21.05
C ASN A 11 6.64 10.68 -21.56
N PRO A 12 6.52 10.51 -22.89
CA PRO A 12 5.49 9.62 -23.44
C PRO A 12 5.68 8.13 -23.14
N GLN A 13 6.85 7.74 -22.60
CA GLN A 13 7.16 6.38 -22.14
C GLN A 13 6.88 6.20 -20.64
N GLN A 14 6.55 7.27 -19.91
CA GLN A 14 6.30 7.30 -18.47
C GLN A 14 7.46 6.75 -17.64
N ASP A 15 8.70 7.12 -17.99
CA ASP A 15 9.91 6.69 -17.26
C ASP A 15 9.86 7.04 -15.77
N GLU A 16 9.08 8.06 -15.38
CA GLU A 16 8.81 8.40 -13.98
C GLU A 16 8.25 7.22 -13.17
N ALA A 17 7.43 6.36 -13.76
CA ALA A 17 6.88 5.19 -13.07
C ALA A 17 8.00 4.24 -12.62
N ALA A 18 9.03 4.06 -13.44
CA ALA A 18 10.18 3.21 -13.11
C ALA A 18 11.03 3.83 -11.99
N THR A 19 11.24 5.15 -12.00
CA THR A 19 11.97 5.83 -10.92
C THR A 19 11.20 5.81 -9.61
N ASP A 20 9.89 6.05 -9.65
CA ASP A 20 9.04 6.08 -8.46
C ASP A 20 8.99 4.68 -7.82
N ALA A 21 8.79 3.64 -8.64
CA ALA A 21 8.81 2.26 -8.16
C ALA A 21 10.18 1.82 -7.62
N HIS A 22 11.29 2.32 -8.19
CA HIS A 22 12.63 2.01 -7.70
C HIS A 22 12.93 2.73 -6.38
N TRP A 23 12.60 4.01 -6.30
CA TRP A 23 12.77 4.80 -5.09
C TRP A 23 11.87 4.30 -3.96
N GLY A 24 10.61 3.97 -4.23
CA GLY A 24 9.71 3.37 -3.24
C GLY A 24 10.21 2.03 -2.72
N ALA A 25 10.82 1.19 -3.58
CA ALA A 25 11.47 -0.04 -3.15
C ALA A 25 12.69 0.23 -2.25
N GLU A 26 13.52 1.22 -2.59
CA GLU A 26 14.68 1.62 -1.78
C GLU A 26 14.23 2.13 -0.39
N MET A 27 13.25 3.03 -0.34
CA MET A 27 12.73 3.58 0.92
C MET A 27 12.10 2.50 1.79
N THR A 28 11.37 1.55 1.19
CA THR A 28 10.82 0.41 1.91
C THR A 28 11.93 -0.46 2.49
N PHE A 29 12.94 -0.82 1.69
CA PHE A 29 14.07 -1.62 2.14
C PHE A 29 14.80 -0.94 3.30
N ASP A 30 15.11 0.35 3.17
CA ASP A 30 15.84 1.12 4.16
C ASP A 30 15.05 1.28 5.46
N TYR A 31 13.74 1.56 5.39
CA TYR A 31 12.88 1.63 6.57
C TYR A 31 12.94 0.32 7.36
N PHE A 32 12.74 -0.84 6.71
CA PHE A 32 12.77 -2.13 7.40
C PHE A 32 14.17 -2.48 7.93
N ALA A 33 15.22 -2.17 7.18
CA ALA A 33 16.60 -2.42 7.61
C ALA A 33 16.97 -1.57 8.84
N GLN A 34 16.61 -0.28 8.83
CA GLN A 34 17.05 0.68 9.86
C GLN A 34 16.14 0.68 11.10
N VAL A 35 14.83 0.54 10.93
CA VAL A 35 13.84 0.63 12.02
C VAL A 35 13.62 -0.74 12.66
N HIS A 36 13.59 -1.80 11.85
CA HIS A 36 13.21 -3.15 12.30
C HIS A 36 14.37 -4.15 12.31
N ASN A 37 15.55 -3.76 11.83
CA ASN A 37 16.69 -4.67 11.63
C ASN A 37 16.28 -5.90 10.78
N TYR A 38 15.50 -5.65 9.73
CA TYR A 38 14.96 -6.65 8.81
C TYR A 38 15.37 -6.32 7.37
N THR A 39 16.13 -7.21 6.72
CA THR A 39 16.74 -6.93 5.41
C THR A 39 16.10 -7.75 4.29
N GLY A 40 15.72 -7.09 3.20
CA GLY A 40 15.02 -7.72 2.08
C GLY A 40 13.56 -8.02 2.40
N ILE A 41 12.90 -8.79 1.55
CA ILE A 41 11.49 -9.20 1.75
C ILE A 41 11.34 -10.32 2.78
N ASP A 42 12.33 -11.21 2.89
CA ASP A 42 12.30 -12.43 3.69
C ASP A 42 13.15 -12.38 4.97
N GLY A 43 13.80 -11.25 5.24
CA GLY A 43 14.76 -11.11 6.34
C GLY A 43 16.13 -11.73 6.04
N GLU A 44 16.33 -12.27 4.84
CA GLU A 44 17.55 -12.92 4.36
C GLU A 44 18.12 -12.24 3.09
N ASN A 45 17.77 -10.96 2.86
CA ASN A 45 18.18 -10.14 1.72
C ASN A 45 17.55 -10.54 0.38
N MET A 46 16.35 -11.14 0.36
CA MET A 46 15.59 -11.25 -0.88
C MET A 46 15.35 -9.85 -1.49
N PRO A 47 15.64 -9.65 -2.79
CA PRO A 47 15.54 -8.35 -3.44
C PRO A 47 14.08 -7.91 -3.61
N LEU A 48 13.88 -6.58 -3.54
CA LEU A 48 12.63 -5.92 -3.89
C LEU A 48 12.63 -5.65 -5.40
N ILE A 49 11.86 -6.44 -6.16
CA ILE A 49 11.81 -6.35 -7.62
C ILE A 49 10.46 -5.75 -8.02
N SER A 50 10.52 -4.68 -8.81
CA SER A 50 9.35 -3.95 -9.33
C SER A 50 9.24 -4.08 -10.85
N TYR A 51 8.05 -4.39 -11.35
CA TYR A 51 7.70 -4.32 -12.78
C TYR A 51 6.66 -3.24 -13.01
N VAL A 52 6.98 -2.24 -13.82
CA VAL A 52 6.06 -1.14 -14.18
C VAL A 52 5.46 -1.34 -15.58
N HIS A 53 4.53 -0.47 -15.98
CA HIS A 53 3.78 -0.57 -17.23
C HIS A 53 3.03 -1.89 -17.39
N TYR A 54 2.55 -2.45 -16.27
CA TYR A 54 1.86 -3.73 -16.31
C TYR A 54 0.43 -3.54 -16.83
N SER A 55 0.17 -4.11 -18.02
CA SER A 55 -1.14 -4.07 -18.70
C SER A 55 -1.58 -2.66 -19.13
N GLU A 56 -2.58 -2.59 -19.99
CA GLU A 56 -3.15 -1.32 -20.46
C GLU A 56 -4.29 -0.86 -19.54
N ASN A 57 -4.31 0.43 -19.19
CA ASN A 57 -5.34 1.06 -18.35
C ASN A 57 -5.58 0.36 -17.00
N TRP A 58 -4.56 -0.30 -16.45
CA TRP A 58 -4.70 -1.13 -15.26
C TRP A 58 -4.54 -0.28 -14.00
N VAL A 59 -5.67 -0.07 -13.31
CA VAL A 59 -5.72 0.60 -12.01
C VAL A 59 -5.52 -0.45 -10.93
N ASN A 60 -4.31 -0.96 -10.81
CA ASN A 60 -3.93 -1.83 -9.70
C ASN A 60 -2.41 -1.94 -9.54
N ALA A 61 -2.00 -2.43 -8.38
CA ALA A 61 -0.69 -2.97 -8.12
C ALA A 61 -0.84 -4.38 -7.51
N GLN A 62 0.23 -5.18 -7.52
CA GLN A 62 0.18 -6.52 -6.93
C GLN A 62 1.54 -7.11 -6.61
N TRP A 63 1.69 -7.65 -5.40
CA TRP A 63 2.67 -8.65 -5.04
C TRP A 63 2.33 -10.03 -5.61
N THR A 64 3.25 -10.58 -6.39
CA THR A 64 3.03 -11.85 -7.12
C THR A 64 3.50 -13.09 -6.37
N GLY A 65 4.03 -12.92 -5.16
CA GLY A 65 4.72 -13.97 -4.41
C GLY A 65 6.25 -13.90 -4.48
N ASN A 66 6.80 -13.21 -5.49
CA ASN A 66 8.24 -13.06 -5.69
C ASN A 66 8.69 -11.65 -6.13
N TRP A 67 7.80 -10.86 -6.72
CA TRP A 67 8.04 -9.49 -7.17
C TRP A 67 6.72 -8.70 -7.17
N ALA A 68 6.82 -7.38 -7.15
CA ALA A 68 5.68 -6.48 -7.28
C ALA A 68 5.50 -6.02 -8.74
N ARG A 69 4.26 -5.69 -9.12
CA ARG A 69 3.93 -5.10 -10.42
C ARG A 69 2.95 -3.95 -10.26
N PHE A 70 3.12 -2.92 -11.09
CA PHE A 70 2.38 -1.67 -11.00
C PHE A 70 1.84 -1.32 -12.39
N GLY A 71 0.55 -0.99 -12.46
CA GLY A 71 -0.07 -0.46 -13.68
C GLY A 71 0.09 1.05 -13.81
N ASP A 72 -0.13 1.56 -15.01
CA ASP A 72 -0.03 2.99 -15.33
C ASP A 72 -1.31 3.79 -14.96
N GLY A 73 -2.27 3.13 -14.29
CA GLY A 73 -3.59 3.67 -14.07
C GLY A 73 -4.38 3.77 -15.36
N ASN A 74 -5.44 4.59 -15.37
CA ASN A 74 -6.33 4.78 -16.53
C ASN A 74 -6.29 6.21 -17.08
N GLY A 75 -5.41 7.07 -16.55
CA GLY A 75 -5.24 8.46 -16.95
C GLY A 75 -6.46 9.37 -16.70
N THR A 76 -7.50 8.89 -16.00
CA THR A 76 -8.74 9.66 -15.75
C THR A 76 -9.09 9.75 -14.28
N SER A 77 -8.95 8.65 -13.54
CA SER A 77 -9.10 8.61 -12.09
C SER A 77 -7.78 8.31 -11.38
N TYR A 78 -6.91 7.51 -12.02
CA TYR A 78 -5.61 7.15 -11.47
C TYR A 78 -4.50 7.32 -12.51
N SER A 79 -3.37 7.85 -12.07
CA SER A 79 -2.07 7.82 -12.74
C SER A 79 -1.33 6.52 -12.40
N SER A 80 -0.01 6.49 -12.61
CA SER A 80 0.83 5.35 -12.24
C SER A 80 0.55 4.91 -10.80
N MET A 81 0.40 3.60 -10.62
CA MET A 81 0.19 2.98 -9.31
C MET A 81 1.50 2.82 -8.52
N ALA A 82 2.60 3.41 -8.99
CA ALA A 82 3.92 3.37 -8.36
C ALA A 82 4.11 4.46 -7.27
N ALA A 83 3.04 4.87 -6.58
CA ALA A 83 3.12 5.77 -5.43
C ALA A 83 3.86 5.09 -4.26
N LEU A 84 4.51 5.88 -3.39
CA LEU A 84 5.38 5.35 -2.34
C LEU A 84 4.67 4.37 -1.41
N ASP A 85 3.50 4.76 -0.91
CA ASP A 85 2.70 3.97 0.02
C ASP A 85 2.17 2.69 -0.64
N ILE A 86 1.78 2.74 -1.93
CA ILE A 86 1.38 1.57 -2.72
C ILE A 86 2.57 0.62 -2.92
N VAL A 87 3.74 1.15 -3.28
CA VAL A 87 4.95 0.32 -3.46
C VAL A 87 5.33 -0.38 -2.15
N ALA A 88 5.30 0.35 -1.04
CA ALA A 88 5.55 -0.19 0.29
C ALA A 88 4.46 -1.19 0.72
N HIS A 89 3.20 -0.96 0.39
CA HIS A 89 2.07 -1.87 0.62
C HIS A 89 2.30 -3.21 -0.10
N GLU A 90 2.67 -3.20 -1.38
CA GLU A 90 2.93 -4.43 -2.13
C GLU A 90 4.10 -5.23 -1.53
N PHE A 91 5.17 -4.56 -1.12
CA PHE A 91 6.26 -5.24 -0.41
C PHE A 91 5.87 -5.67 1.01
N GLY A 92 4.92 -4.99 1.65
CA GLY A 92 4.28 -5.39 2.90
C GLY A 92 3.59 -6.76 2.80
N HIS A 93 2.95 -7.07 1.67
CA HIS A 93 2.44 -8.42 1.42
C HIS A 93 3.56 -9.47 1.38
N GLY A 94 4.68 -9.15 0.73
CA GLY A 94 5.86 -10.02 0.72
C GLY A 94 6.40 -10.27 2.12
N ILE A 95 6.55 -9.21 2.92
CA ILE A 95 7.00 -9.33 4.32
C ILE A 95 6.01 -10.18 5.12
N THR A 96 4.70 -9.97 4.95
CA THR A 96 3.68 -10.80 5.60
C THR A 96 3.78 -12.27 5.17
N GLN A 97 4.00 -12.54 3.89
CA GLN A 97 4.17 -13.89 3.34
C GLN A 97 5.31 -14.66 4.01
N PHE A 98 6.48 -14.04 4.17
CA PHE A 98 7.67 -14.71 4.75
C PHE A 98 7.68 -14.75 6.28
N ASN A 99 6.69 -14.13 6.93
CA ASN A 99 6.57 -14.11 8.39
C ASN A 99 5.28 -14.79 8.86
N ALA A 100 4.22 -14.00 9.06
CA ALA A 100 2.96 -14.49 9.63
C ALA A 100 2.21 -15.44 8.68
N GLY A 101 2.44 -15.34 7.37
CA GLY A 101 1.80 -16.19 6.36
C GLY A 101 0.27 -16.09 6.39
N LEU A 102 -0.26 -14.88 6.62
CA LEU A 102 -1.69 -14.65 6.76
C LEU A 102 -2.43 -15.04 5.47
N ILE A 103 -3.36 -15.99 5.59
CA ILE A 103 -4.18 -16.44 4.46
C ILE A 103 -5.02 -15.26 3.98
N TYR A 104 -4.97 -15.01 2.67
CA TYR A 104 -5.67 -13.90 2.02
C TYR A 104 -7.17 -14.19 1.81
N GLN A 105 -7.88 -14.35 2.94
CA GLN A 105 -9.30 -14.65 3.01
C GLN A 105 -9.86 -14.19 4.37
N ASP A 106 -11.08 -13.66 4.36
CA ASP A 106 -11.85 -13.23 5.53
C ASP A 106 -10.99 -12.35 6.48
N GLU A 107 -11.06 -12.59 7.79
CA GLU A 107 -10.35 -11.77 8.80
C GLU A 107 -8.82 -11.87 8.68
N SER A 108 -8.25 -13.03 8.33
CA SER A 108 -6.79 -13.11 8.12
C SER A 108 -6.34 -12.34 6.91
N GLY A 109 -7.18 -12.27 5.86
CA GLY A 109 -6.91 -11.44 4.69
C GLY A 109 -7.06 -9.96 5.00
N ALA A 110 -8.07 -9.57 5.79
CA ALA A 110 -8.22 -8.20 6.26
C ALA A 110 -7.04 -7.72 7.11
N LEU A 111 -6.48 -8.60 7.95
CA LEU A 111 -5.22 -8.32 8.66
C LEU A 111 -4.04 -8.22 7.69
N ASN A 112 -3.97 -9.07 6.67
CA ASN A 112 -2.91 -9.02 5.66
C ASN A 112 -2.90 -7.67 4.91
N GLU A 113 -4.06 -7.25 4.41
CA GLU A 113 -4.29 -5.93 3.81
C GLU A 113 -3.91 -4.79 4.78
N SER A 114 -4.40 -4.85 6.02
CA SER A 114 -4.14 -3.78 6.99
C SER A 114 -2.67 -3.68 7.36
N PHE A 115 -1.94 -4.80 7.51
CA PHE A 115 -0.49 -4.72 7.75
C PHE A 115 0.24 -4.09 6.56
N SER A 116 -0.16 -4.38 5.32
CA SER A 116 0.39 -3.73 4.14
C SER A 116 0.09 -2.22 4.13
N ASP A 117 -1.12 -1.78 4.45
CA ASP A 117 -1.47 -0.35 4.61
C ASP A 117 -0.65 0.33 5.72
N ILE A 118 -0.52 -0.32 6.87
CA ILE A 118 0.27 0.17 8.01
C ILE A 118 1.73 0.36 7.62
N PHE A 119 2.30 -0.60 6.90
CA PHE A 119 3.68 -0.48 6.41
C PHE A 119 3.80 0.59 5.33
N GLY A 120 2.82 0.71 4.43
CA GLY A 120 2.70 1.79 3.46
C GLY A 120 2.81 3.16 4.11
N ALA A 121 1.89 3.46 5.03
CA ALA A 121 1.88 4.70 5.79
C ALA A 121 3.18 4.89 6.59
N ALA A 122 3.66 3.87 7.29
CA ALA A 122 4.87 4.01 8.11
C ALA A 122 6.14 4.29 7.29
N VAL A 123 6.27 3.70 6.09
CA VAL A 123 7.35 4.01 5.15
C VAL A 123 7.20 5.43 4.62
N GLU A 124 5.98 5.85 4.29
CA GLU A 124 5.71 7.21 3.81
C GLU A 124 6.06 8.28 4.85
N PHE A 125 5.58 8.13 6.09
CA PHE A 125 5.96 8.99 7.23
C PHE A 125 7.47 8.98 7.49
N TRP A 126 8.17 7.87 7.23
CA TRP A 126 9.62 7.78 7.44
C TRP A 126 10.43 8.45 6.32
N ALA A 127 10.06 8.23 5.06
CA ALA A 127 10.80 8.69 3.89
C ALA A 127 10.43 10.12 3.45
N SER A 128 9.17 10.52 3.64
CA SER A 128 8.63 11.81 3.20
C SER A 128 7.66 12.42 4.23
N PRO A 129 8.12 12.69 5.47
CA PRO A 129 7.26 13.14 6.58
C PRO A 129 6.49 14.45 6.33
N GLU A 130 6.93 15.28 5.39
CA GLU A 130 6.28 16.56 5.05
C GLU A 130 5.14 16.39 4.04
N LEU A 131 5.08 15.24 3.36
CA LEU A 131 4.03 14.90 2.39
C LEU A 131 3.12 13.77 2.88
N SER A 132 3.55 13.03 3.91
CA SER A 132 2.83 11.88 4.45
C SER A 132 1.46 12.23 5.01
N ASP A 133 0.51 11.33 4.80
CA ASP A 133 -0.80 11.40 5.42
C ASP A 133 -1.35 10.01 5.80
N TRP A 134 -2.66 9.91 6.02
CA TRP A 134 -3.33 8.68 6.45
C TRP A 134 -4.26 8.12 5.37
N TYR A 135 -4.21 8.66 4.15
CA TYR A 135 -4.77 8.02 2.98
C TYR A 135 -3.84 6.92 2.50
N SER A 136 -4.37 6.05 1.64
CA SER A 136 -3.53 5.18 0.83
C SER A 136 -3.81 5.41 -0.64
N GLY A 137 -2.77 5.58 -1.44
CA GLY A 137 -2.78 5.75 -2.89
C GLY A 137 -3.33 7.09 -3.35
N GLU A 138 -3.29 8.11 -2.51
CA GLU A 138 -3.68 9.49 -2.81
C GLU A 138 -2.79 10.12 -3.89
N ASP A 139 -1.49 9.85 -3.88
CA ASP A 139 -0.56 10.31 -4.93
C ASP A 139 -0.82 9.65 -6.30
N ALA A 140 -1.38 8.44 -6.32
CA ALA A 140 -1.82 7.79 -7.56
C ALA A 140 -3.23 8.26 -8.00
N ASN A 141 -4.03 8.80 -7.08
CA ASN A 141 -5.37 9.30 -7.36
C ASN A 141 -5.32 10.73 -7.89
N ILE A 142 -5.86 10.99 -9.08
CA ILE A 142 -5.77 12.32 -9.71
C ILE A 142 -6.46 13.43 -8.89
N ASN A 143 -7.38 13.08 -7.99
CA ASN A 143 -8.06 14.02 -7.10
C ASN A 143 -7.47 14.05 -5.67
N GLY A 144 -6.40 13.30 -5.39
CA GLY A 144 -5.72 13.29 -4.10
C GLY A 144 -6.55 12.70 -2.95
N ASN A 145 -7.56 11.88 -3.26
CA ASN A 145 -8.43 11.31 -2.22
C ASN A 145 -8.01 9.91 -1.79
N GLY A 146 -7.14 9.23 -2.53
CA GLY A 146 -6.74 7.84 -2.25
C GLY A 146 -7.86 6.80 -2.37
N LEU A 147 -7.46 5.54 -2.16
CA LEU A 147 -8.29 4.33 -2.14
C LEU A 147 -8.94 4.13 -0.77
N ARG A 148 -8.15 4.23 0.30
CA ARG A 148 -8.55 4.02 1.70
C ARG A 148 -8.17 5.23 2.56
N ASP A 149 -8.77 5.35 3.73
CA ASP A 149 -8.54 6.41 4.71
C ASP A 149 -8.38 5.75 6.09
N MET A 150 -7.15 5.63 6.57
CA MET A 150 -6.83 4.99 7.85
C MET A 150 -7.31 5.83 9.03
N ALA A 151 -7.43 7.15 8.89
CA ALA A 151 -7.90 8.04 9.95
C ALA A 151 -9.44 8.07 10.05
N ASN A 152 -10.13 7.82 8.94
CA ASN A 152 -11.59 7.77 8.87
C ASN A 152 -12.08 6.76 7.81
N PRO A 153 -12.04 5.44 8.08
CA PRO A 153 -12.40 4.40 7.09
C PRO A 153 -13.80 4.59 6.49
N LYS A 154 -14.74 5.11 7.28
CA LYS A 154 -16.12 5.38 6.83
C LYS A 154 -16.19 6.40 5.69
N SER A 155 -15.21 7.28 5.52
CA SER A 155 -15.13 8.22 4.39
C SER A 155 -14.96 7.50 3.04
N LYS A 156 -14.42 6.27 3.09
CA LYS A 156 -14.21 5.37 1.95
C LYS A 156 -15.19 4.21 1.88
N GLY A 157 -16.13 4.15 2.82
CA GLY A 157 -17.11 3.08 2.89
C GLY A 157 -16.59 1.83 3.59
N ASP A 158 -15.49 1.94 4.33
CA ASP A 158 -14.92 0.85 5.13
C ASP A 158 -15.40 0.93 6.60
N PRO A 159 -15.47 -0.20 7.33
CA PRO A 159 -15.72 -0.23 8.77
C PRO A 159 -14.54 0.31 9.57
N ASP A 160 -14.84 1.01 10.67
CA ASP A 160 -13.86 1.43 11.69
C ASP A 160 -13.96 0.57 12.97
N THR A 161 -15.00 -0.26 13.07
CA THR A 161 -15.31 -1.10 14.24
C THR A 161 -15.56 -2.54 13.79
N TYR A 162 -15.05 -3.51 14.55
CA TYR A 162 -15.27 -4.92 14.28
C TYR A 162 -16.77 -5.27 14.25
N ARG A 163 -17.25 -5.75 13.09
CA ARG A 163 -18.68 -6.04 12.80
C ARG A 163 -19.61 -4.82 12.90
N GLY A 164 -19.04 -3.62 12.82
CA GLY A 164 -19.76 -2.35 12.85
C GLY A 164 -20.39 -1.98 11.52
N GLN A 165 -20.68 -0.69 11.35
CA GLN A 165 -21.17 -0.16 10.09
C GLN A 165 -20.18 -0.43 8.95
N ASN A 166 -20.70 -0.74 7.75
CA ASN A 166 -19.93 -1.09 6.55
C ASN A 166 -19.16 -2.43 6.59
N TRP A 167 -19.19 -3.18 7.70
CA TRP A 167 -18.57 -4.49 7.76
C TRP A 167 -19.19 -5.45 6.73
N ILE A 168 -18.34 -6.10 5.92
CA ILE A 168 -18.78 -7.06 4.91
C ILE A 168 -18.74 -8.47 5.47
N ASN A 169 -19.88 -9.16 5.35
CA ASN A 169 -19.98 -10.60 5.53
C ASN A 169 -20.38 -11.21 4.18
N GLY A 170 -19.44 -11.83 3.46
CA GLY A 170 -19.68 -12.34 2.11
C GLY A 170 -18.46 -13.03 1.51
N GLY A 171 -18.54 -13.47 0.27
CA GLY A 171 -17.40 -14.06 -0.47
C GLY A 171 -16.75 -13.11 -1.47
N GLU A 172 -17.33 -11.92 -1.68
CA GLU A 172 -16.72 -10.88 -2.51
C GLU A 172 -15.43 -10.39 -1.87
N ASP A 173 -14.47 -9.95 -2.69
CA ASP A 173 -13.20 -9.43 -2.22
C ASP A 173 -12.51 -10.37 -1.19
N ASN A 174 -12.49 -11.67 -1.51
CA ASN A 174 -11.92 -12.69 -0.62
C ASN A 174 -12.49 -12.66 0.81
N GLY A 175 -13.76 -12.28 1.00
CA GLY A 175 -14.31 -12.09 2.35
C GLY A 175 -14.22 -10.65 2.87
N GLY A 176 -14.13 -9.68 1.96
CA GLY A 176 -14.02 -8.26 2.29
C GLY A 176 -12.67 -7.90 2.88
N VAL A 177 -11.57 -8.42 2.35
CA VAL A 177 -10.23 -8.19 2.90
C VAL A 177 -9.84 -6.72 2.85
N HIS A 178 -10.09 -6.02 1.74
CA HIS A 178 -9.76 -4.59 1.62
C HIS A 178 -10.76 -3.71 2.38
N THR A 179 -12.00 -4.14 2.51
CA THR A 179 -13.00 -3.38 3.28
C THR A 179 -12.78 -3.54 4.78
N ASN A 180 -12.74 -4.77 5.27
CA ASN A 180 -12.65 -5.04 6.71
C ASN A 180 -11.27 -4.69 7.30
N SER A 181 -10.24 -4.46 6.48
CA SER A 181 -8.93 -3.94 6.93
C SER A 181 -9.05 -2.57 7.60
N GLY A 182 -10.08 -1.78 7.25
CA GLY A 182 -10.38 -0.47 7.84
C GLY A 182 -10.41 -0.47 9.38
N VAL A 183 -10.81 -1.59 10.00
CA VAL A 183 -10.85 -1.72 11.46
C VAL A 183 -9.44 -1.67 12.07
N GLN A 184 -8.49 -2.41 11.52
CA GLN A 184 -7.11 -2.42 12.02
C GLN A 184 -6.35 -1.17 11.56
N ASN A 185 -6.66 -0.64 10.37
CA ASN A 185 -6.11 0.64 9.89
C ASN A 185 -6.45 1.78 10.86
N TYR A 186 -7.72 1.90 11.25
CA TYR A 186 -8.15 2.90 12.22
C TYR A 186 -7.57 2.67 13.60
N TRP A 187 -7.49 1.42 14.04
CA TRP A 187 -6.81 1.08 15.29
C TRP A 187 -5.35 1.54 15.29
N PHE A 188 -4.62 1.35 14.19
CA PHE A 188 -3.23 1.78 14.08
C PHE A 188 -3.10 3.31 14.08
N HIS A 189 -3.96 4.01 13.34
CA HIS A 189 -4.03 5.47 13.40
C HIS A 189 -4.25 5.97 14.83
N LEU A 190 -5.21 5.40 15.56
CA LEU A 190 -5.47 5.76 16.96
C LEU A 190 -4.29 5.46 17.90
N LEU A 191 -3.47 4.45 17.61
CA LEU A 191 -2.25 4.18 18.37
C LEU A 191 -1.18 5.25 18.11
N ALA A 192 -1.04 5.71 16.87
CA ALA A 192 -0.03 6.67 16.46
C ALA A 192 -0.38 8.11 16.90
N GLU A 193 -1.60 8.55 16.61
CA GLU A 193 -2.04 9.94 16.79
C GLU A 193 -2.83 10.16 18.09
N GLY A 194 -3.31 9.07 18.71
CA GLY A 194 -4.34 9.16 19.74
C GLY A 194 -5.71 9.50 19.15
N GLY A 195 -6.74 9.47 20.00
CA GLY A 195 -8.08 9.83 19.58
C GLY A 195 -9.16 9.18 20.44
N SER A 196 -10.40 9.25 19.95
CA SER A 196 -11.55 8.59 20.55
C SER A 196 -12.50 8.14 19.46
N GLY A 197 -13.04 6.93 19.60
CA GLY A 197 -14.05 6.38 18.71
C GLY A 197 -15.29 5.92 19.48
N SER A 198 -16.35 5.60 18.73
CA SER A 198 -17.52 4.90 19.27
C SER A 198 -17.63 3.57 18.57
N ASN A 199 -17.69 2.48 19.35
CA ASN A 199 -18.05 1.18 18.78
C ASN A 199 -19.51 1.25 18.32
N ASP A 200 -19.76 0.88 17.07
CA ASP A 200 -21.08 0.93 16.43
C ASP A 200 -21.62 -0.46 16.02
N ASN A 201 -21.13 -1.50 16.71
CA ASN A 201 -21.53 -2.89 16.52
C ASN A 201 -22.64 -3.37 17.48
#